data_AF-A0A7G8EAQ1-F1
#
_entry.id   AF-A0A7G8EAQ1-F1
#
_cell.length_a   1.000
_cell.length_b   1.000
_cell.length_c   1.000
_cell.angle_alpha   90.00
_cell.angle_beta   90.00
_cell.angle_gamma   90.00
#
_symmetry.space_group_name_H-M   'P 1'
#
loop_
_entity.id
_entity.type
_entity.pdbx_description
1 polymer ?
#
loop_
_entity_poly.entity_id
_entity_poly.type
_entity_poly.pdbx_seq_one_letter_code
_entity_poly.pdbx_strand_id
1 'polypeptide(L)' 'MSDQTYEALRQLATNNHRSMQEQVRLLIEREVRYAQVGGVERARQWRSRLAGRHFPDLAADIQADRSR' A
#
# COMPACT_ATOMS: atom_id res chain seq x y z
N MET A 1 20.23 -15.00 -5.19
CA MET A 1 20.88 -13.81 -4.60
C MET A 1 22.36 -13.92 -4.88
N SER A 2 23.06 -12.79 -5.13
CA SER A 2 24.52 -12.82 -5.19
C SER A 2 25.10 -13.02 -3.79
N ASP A 3 26.25 -13.69 -3.71
CA ASP A 3 26.94 -13.99 -2.44
C ASP A 3 27.28 -12.71 -1.67
N GLN A 4 27.64 -11.63 -2.38
CA GLN A 4 27.87 -10.31 -1.77
C GLN A 4 26.64 -9.77 -1.02
N THR A 5 25.45 -9.93 -1.59
CA THR A 5 24.21 -9.45 -0.95
C THR A 5 23.88 -10.30 0.28
N TYR A 6 24.15 -11.61 0.22
CA TYR A 6 23.98 -12.49 1.37
C TYR A 6 24.90 -12.10 2.53
N GLU A 7 26.19 -11.88 2.26
CA GLU A 7 27.16 -11.49 3.28
C GLU A 7 26.86 -10.10 3.86
N ALA A 8 26.46 -9.13 3.03
CA ALA A 8 26.04 -7.82 3.51
C ALA A 8 24.82 -7.91 4.45
N LEU A 9 23.82 -8.74 4.11
CA LEU A 9 22.64 -8.96 4.96
C LEU A 9 23.00 -9.70 6.25
N ARG A 10 23.92 -10.67 6.20
CA ARG A 10 24.42 -11.36 7.37
C ARG A 10 25.10 -10.39 8.33
N GLN A 11 26.01 -9.57 7.82
CA GLN A 11 26.74 -8.59 8.63
C GLN A 11 25.79 -7.55 9.23
N LEU A 12 24.79 -7.10 8.46
CA LEU A 12 23.75 -6.21 8.96
C LEU A 12 22.91 -6.85 10.08
N ALA A 13 22.54 -8.13 9.94
CA ALA A 13 21.79 -8.85 10.99
C ALA A 13 22.63 -8.97 12.27
N THR A 14 23.91 -9.32 12.15
CA THR A 14 24.86 -9.41 13.27
C THR A 14 25.00 -8.06 13.99
N ASN A 15 25.18 -6.96 13.25
CA ASN A 15 25.31 -5.63 13.82
C ASN A 15 24.03 -5.17 14.55
N ASN A 16 22.87 -5.68 14.15
CA ASN A 16 21.58 -5.39 14.79
C ASN A 16 21.21 -6.41 15.88
N HIS A 17 22.11 -7.35 16.22
CA HIS A 17 21.86 -8.44 17.18
C HIS A 17 20.59 -9.25 16.88
N ARG A 18 20.35 -9.53 15.60
CA ARG A 18 19.15 -10.22 15.10
C ARG A 18 19.52 -11.48 14.31
N SER A 19 18.56 -12.39 14.22
CA SER A 19 18.64 -13.47 13.25
C SER A 19 18.54 -12.91 11.83
N MET A 20 19.09 -13.64 10.85
CA MET A 20 19.01 -13.26 9.45
C MET A 20 17.56 -13.16 8.96
N GLN A 21 16.70 -14.08 9.40
CA GLN A 21 15.28 -14.08 9.05
C GLN A 21 14.56 -12.84 9.60
N GLU A 22 14.82 -12.46 10.85
CA GLU A 22 14.27 -11.27 11.49
C GLU A 22 14.69 -10.00 10.75
N GLN A 23 15.97 -9.90 10.37
CA GLN A 23 16.49 -8.75 9.65
C GLN A 23 15.86 -8.60 8.26
N VAL A 24 15.69 -9.71 7.53
CA VAL A 24 15.02 -9.71 6.22
C VAL A 24 13.56 -9.30 6.36
N ARG A 25 12.85 -9.84 7.36
CA ARG A 25 11.45 -9.48 7.66
C ARG A 25 11.30 -7.97 7.84
N LEU A 26 12.16 -7.36 8.67
CA LEU A 26 12.09 -5.92 8.95
C LEU A 26 12.40 -5.06 7.72
N LEU A 27 13.31 -5.48 6.85
CA LEU A 27 13.58 -4.80 5.58
C LEU A 27 12.35 -4.81 4.68
N ILE A 28 11.68 -5.95 4.55
CA ILE A 28 10.44 -6.07 3.77
C ILE A 28 9.33 -5.21 4.38
N GLU A 29 9.13 -5.27 5.70
CA GLU A 29 8.11 -4.45 6.38
C GLU A 29 8.36 -2.95 6.27
N ARG A 30 9.64 -2.54 6.25
CA ARG A 30 10.04 -1.15 6.02
C ARG A 30 9.74 -0.72 4.60
N GLU A 31 10.10 -1.55 3.62
CA GLU A 31 9.84 -1.28 2.20
C GLU A 31 8.34 -1.18 1.93
N VAL A 32 7.54 -2.11 2.45
CA VAL A 32 6.07 -2.07 2.32
C VAL A 32 5.52 -0.77 2.91
N ARG A 33 6.00 -0.35 4.10
CA ARG A 33 5.55 0.91 4.71
C ARG A 33 5.88 2.13 3.86
N TYR A 34 7.05 2.19 3.23
CA TYR A 34 7.42 3.32 2.39
C TYR A 34 6.83 3.26 0.98
N ALA A 35 6.62 2.07 0.43
CA ALA A 35 5.98 1.85 -0.86
C ALA A 35 4.47 2.16 -0.81
N GLN A 36 3.86 2.23 0.38
CA GLN A 36 2.48 2.67 0.50
C GLN A 36 2.35 4.13 0.07
N VAL A 37 1.67 4.33 -1.05
CA VAL A 37 1.20 5.63 -1.50
C VAL A 37 0.45 6.31 -0.34
N GLY A 38 0.92 7.49 0.05
CA GLY A 38 0.35 8.28 1.13
C GLY A 38 -1.15 8.48 0.92
N GLY A 39 -1.93 8.53 2.01
CA GLY A 39 -3.39 8.58 1.94
C GLY A 39 -3.93 9.70 1.03
N VAL A 40 -3.25 10.85 1.03
CA VAL A 40 -3.58 12.01 0.16
C VAL A 40 -3.38 11.68 -1.32
N GLU A 41 -2.28 11.03 -1.67
CA GLU A 41 -1.97 10.66 -3.06
C GLU A 41 -2.94 9.57 -3.55
N ARG A 42 -3.29 8.60 -2.69
CA ARG A 42 -4.37 7.65 -2.97
C ARG A 42 -5.71 8.35 -3.22
N ALA A 43 -6.07 9.32 -2.37
CA ALA A 43 -7.30 10.10 -2.56
C ALA A 43 -7.26 10.94 -3.85
N ARG A 44 -6.10 11.48 -4.22
CA ARG A 44 -5.90 12.18 -5.50
C ARG A 44 -6.10 11.25 -6.69
N GLN A 45 -5.51 10.04 -6.66
CA GLN A 45 -5.69 9.04 -7.71
C GLN A 45 -7.15 8.62 -7.87
N TRP A 46 -7.86 8.40 -6.77
CA TRP A 46 -9.30 8.11 -6.82
C TRP A 46 -10.11 9.26 -7.39
N ARG A 47 -9.89 10.50 -6.94
CA ARG A 47 -10.55 11.68 -7.51
C ARG A 47 -10.30 11.80 -9.01
N SER A 48 -9.06 11.55 -9.47
CA SER A 48 -8.74 11.54 -10.90
C SER A 48 -9.50 10.44 -11.66
N ARG A 49 -9.56 9.22 -11.13
CA ARG A 49 -10.28 8.09 -11.75
C ARG A 49 -11.79 8.27 -11.81
N LEU A 50 -12.35 8.98 -10.82
CA LEU A 50 -13.78 9.26 -10.72
C LEU A 50 -14.16 10.58 -11.41
N ALA A 51 -13.18 11.41 -11.78
CA ALA A 51 -13.43 12.65 -12.49
C ALA A 51 -14.11 12.38 -13.84
N GLY A 52 -15.18 13.12 -14.12
CA GLY A 52 -15.94 12.98 -15.37
C GLY A 52 -16.81 11.73 -15.47
N ARG A 53 -16.87 10.87 -14.44
CA ARG A 53 -17.85 9.79 -14.40
C ARG A 53 -19.19 10.30 -13.91
N HIS A 54 -20.25 9.93 -14.62
CA HIS A 54 -21.61 10.10 -14.14
C HIS A 54 -21.88 9.02 -13.08
N PHE A 55 -22.15 9.43 -11.85
CA PHE A 55 -22.65 8.53 -10.81
C PHE A 55 -24.16 8.72 -10.73
N PRO A 56 -24.97 7.68 -11.00
CA PRO A 56 -26.41 7.78 -10.83
C PRO A 56 -26.72 8.13 -9.38
N ASP A 57 -27.67 9.03 -9.18
CA ASP A 57 -28.17 9.36 -7.85
C ASP A 57 -29.08 8.22 -7.39
N LEU A 58 -28.45 7.21 -6.81
CA LEU A 58 -29.14 6.03 -6.27
C LEU A 58 -30.21 6.41 -5.25
N ALA A 59 -30.02 7.51 -4.50
CA ALA A 59 -31.01 7.95 -3.52
C ALA A 59 -32.25 8.49 -4.22
N ALA A 60 -32.07 9.29 -5.28
CA ALA A 60 -33.17 9.75 -6.13
C ALA A 60 -33.87 8.58 -6.83
N ASP A 61 -33.13 7.60 -7.33
CA ASP A 61 -33.68 6.41 -8.00
C ASP A 61 -34.52 5.56 -7.03
N ILE A 62 -34.04 5.32 -5.81
CA ILE A 62 -34.78 4.59 -4.76
C ILE A 62 -36.04 5.35 -4.33
N GLN A 63 -35.96 6.68 -4.19
CA GLN A 63 -37.11 7.50 -3.84
C GLN A 63 -38.19 7.42 -4.93
N ALA A 64 -37.79 7.51 -6.20
CA ALA A 64 -38.70 7.42 -7.34
C ALA A 64 -39.41 6.05 -7.40
N ASP A 65 -38.70 4.96 -7.13
CA ASP A 65 -39.26 3.60 -7.07
C ASP A 65 -40.30 3.45 -5.94
N ARG A 66 -40.07 4.07 -4.78
CA ARG A 66 -41.01 4.04 -3.63
C ARG A 66 -42.27 4.86 -3.84
N SER A 67 -42.25 5.81 -4.77
CA SER A 67 -43.39 6.68 -5.08
C SER A 67 -44.24 6.20 -6.25
N ARG A 68 -43.97 4.99 -6.78
CA ARG A 68 -44.85 4.26 -7.71
C ARG A 68 -45.77 3.32 -6.96
#